data_AF-A0A382CZW4-F1
#
_entry.id   AF-A0A382CZW4-F1
#
_cell.length_a   1.000
_cell.length_b   1.000
_cell.length_c   1.000
_cell.angle_alpha   90.00
_cell.angle_beta   90.00
_cell.angle_gamma   90.00
#
_symmetry.space_group_name_H-M   'P 1'
#
loop_
_entity.id
_entity.type
_entity.pdbx_description
1 polymer ?
#
loop_
_entity_poly.entity_id
_entity_poly.type
_entity_poly.pdbx_seq_one_letter_code
_entity_poly.pdbx_strand_id
1 'polypeptide(L)'
;MPRLNKIELDQFLSSGALILKLGTITKQGYPYINPLWYSYEDGAFFVAGRGKARWVSHIRGNNRVSACIDTPNSPYTRVIIEADAEIIDDKWTGDWEHWAHRY
;
A
#
# COMPACT_ATOMS: atom_id res chain seq x y z
N MET A 1 -19.43 10.34 -1.67
CA MET A 1 -18.25 10.61 -2.50
C MET A 1 -18.51 9.98 -3.86
N PRO A 2 -18.43 10.74 -4.96
CA PRO A 2 -18.54 10.16 -6.30
C PRO A 2 -17.44 9.14 -6.53
N ARG A 3 -17.71 8.14 -7.38
CA ARG A 3 -16.70 7.17 -7.80
C ARG A 3 -15.70 7.88 -8.72
N LEU A 4 -14.41 7.72 -8.45
CA LEU A 4 -13.37 8.17 -9.38
C LEU A 4 -13.45 7.36 -10.68
N ASN A 5 -13.37 8.05 -11.82
CA ASN A 5 -13.09 7.37 -13.08
C ASN A 5 -11.63 6.93 -13.14
N LYS A 6 -11.23 6.19 -14.19
CA LYS A 6 -9.86 5.66 -14.30
C LYS A 6 -8.79 6.75 -14.26
N ILE A 7 -8.99 7.86 -14.98
CA ILE A 7 -8.03 8.97 -15.03
C ILE A 7 -7.92 9.64 -13.66
N GLU A 8 -9.05 9.90 -13.00
CA GLU A 8 -9.09 10.48 -11.66
C GLU A 8 -8.45 9.55 -10.61
N LEU A 9 -8.64 8.24 -10.74
CA LEU A 9 -8.05 7.23 -9.88
C LEU A 9 -6.52 7.18 -10.04
N ASP A 10 -6.04 7.08 -11.29
CA ASP A 10 -4.61 7.05 -11.60
C ASP A 10 -3.95 8.34 -11.10
N GLN A 11 -4.58 9.50 -11.35
CA GLN A 11 -4.09 10.78 -10.84
C GLN A 11 -4.06 10.81 -9.31
N PHE A 12 -5.13 10.37 -8.64
CA PHE A 12 -5.19 10.33 -7.17
C PHE A 12 -4.11 9.43 -6.56
N LEU A 13 -3.85 8.26 -7.17
CA LEU A 13 -2.89 7.27 -6.66
C LEU A 13 -1.44 7.57 -7.03
N SER A 14 -1.19 8.36 -8.07
CA SER A 14 0.17 8.70 -8.52
C SER A 14 0.59 10.12 -8.15
N SER A 15 -0.32 10.98 -7.68
CA SER A 15 0.00 12.34 -7.24
C SER A 15 0.20 12.46 -5.72
N GLY A 16 1.02 13.43 -5.32
CA GLY A 16 1.24 13.80 -3.92
C GLY A 16 1.86 12.71 -3.03
N ALA A 17 1.97 13.00 -1.74
CA ALA A 17 2.59 12.13 -0.74
C ALA A 17 1.52 11.42 0.14
N LEU A 18 0.61 10.66 -0.48
CA LEU A 18 -0.43 9.94 0.26
C LEU A 18 0.10 8.62 0.83
N ILE A 19 -0.28 8.30 2.07
CA ILE A 19 0.16 7.08 2.75
C ILE A 19 -0.84 5.94 2.54
N LEU A 20 -0.34 4.79 2.11
CA LEU A 20 -1.09 3.54 2.04
C LEU A 20 -1.13 2.91 3.44
N LYS A 21 -2.33 2.70 3.97
CA LYS A 21 -2.54 2.02 5.25
C LYS A 21 -2.84 0.55 4.98
N LEU A 22 -1.82 -0.30 5.07
CA LEU A 22 -1.90 -1.72 4.71
C LEU A 22 -2.47 -2.54 5.87
N GLY A 23 -3.56 -3.24 5.64
CA GLY A 23 -4.14 -4.24 6.51
C GLY A 23 -3.61 -5.64 6.21
N THR A 24 -3.08 -6.30 7.24
CA THR A 24 -2.65 -7.71 7.23
C THR A 24 -3.29 -8.46 8.39
N ILE A 25 -3.27 -9.79 8.35
CA ILE A 25 -3.77 -10.64 9.45
C ILE A 25 -2.57 -11.26 10.19
N THR A 26 -2.49 -11.06 11.50
CA THR A 26 -1.44 -11.67 12.33
C THR A 26 -1.63 -13.18 12.41
N LYS A 27 -0.59 -13.91 12.84
CA LYS A 27 -0.69 -15.37 13.07
C LYS A 27 -1.79 -15.74 14.09
N GLN A 28 -2.13 -14.83 14.99
CA GLN A 28 -3.19 -14.99 15.98
C GLN A 28 -4.58 -14.57 15.47
N GLY A 29 -4.71 -14.15 14.22
CA GLY A 29 -5.98 -13.76 13.60
C GLY A 29 -6.39 -12.30 13.84
N TYR A 30 -5.53 -11.47 14.44
CA TYR A 30 -5.83 -10.05 14.63
C TYR A 30 -5.58 -9.25 13.34
N PRO A 31 -6.40 -8.22 13.04
CA PRO A 31 -6.05 -7.25 12.02
C PRO A 31 -4.84 -6.41 12.49
N TYR A 32 -3.93 -6.11 11.56
CA TYR A 32 -2.75 -5.29 11.79
C TYR A 32 -2.62 -4.25 10.67
N ILE A 33 -2.57 -2.97 11.05
CA ILE A 33 -2.42 -1.86 10.10
C ILE A 33 -0.99 -1.33 10.12
N ASN A 34 -0.38 -1.21 8.94
CA ASN A 34 0.94 -0.62 8.75
C ASN A 34 0.90 0.53 7.71
N PRO A 35 1.24 1.78 8.09
CA PRO A 35 1.40 2.86 7.11
C PRO A 35 2.66 2.65 6.26
N LEU A 36 2.52 2.80 4.94
CA LEU A 36 3.57 2.57 3.95
C LEU A 36 3.56 3.67 2.88
N TRP A 37 4.75 3.99 2.39
CA TRP A 37 4.91 4.60 1.07
C TRP A 37 4.64 3.56 0.00
N TYR A 38 4.17 4.01 -1.16
CA TYR A 38 3.86 3.13 -2.28
C TYR A 38 4.20 3.77 -3.64
N SER A 39 4.45 2.91 -4.63
CA SER A 39 4.24 3.26 -6.04
C SER A 39 2.98 2.58 -6.56
N TYR A 40 2.31 3.22 -7.52
CA TYR A 40 1.16 2.67 -8.21
C TYR A 40 1.39 2.72 -9.71
N GLU A 41 1.54 1.55 -10.32
CA GLU A 41 1.89 1.36 -11.73
C GLU A 41 1.11 0.16 -12.27
N ASP A 42 0.51 0.31 -13.45
CA ASP A 42 -0.23 -0.74 -14.16
C ASP A 42 -1.27 -1.51 -13.32
N GLY A 43 -1.95 -0.79 -12.41
CA GLY A 43 -2.99 -1.38 -11.57
C GLY A 43 -2.47 -2.09 -10.31
N ALA A 44 -1.17 -2.09 -10.08
CA ALA A 44 -0.53 -2.75 -8.94
C ALA A 44 0.08 -1.72 -7.96
N PHE A 45 0.05 -2.08 -6.67
CA PHE A 45 0.70 -1.32 -5.61
C PHE A 45 2.02 -1.98 -5.24
N PHE A 46 3.10 -1.23 -5.35
CA PHE A 46 4.43 -1.65 -4.92
C PHE A 46 4.76 -0.99 -3.59
N VAL A 47 5.18 -1.80 -2.60
CA VAL A 47 5.57 -1.33 -1.27
C VAL A 47 6.88 -1.96 -0.83
N ALA A 48 7.69 -1.20 -0.11
CA ALA A 48 9.01 -1.63 0.32
C ALA A 48 8.93 -2.28 1.71
N GLY A 49 9.07 -3.60 1.75
CA GLY A 49 9.12 -4.38 2.98
C GLY A 49 10.56 -4.71 3.39
N ARG A 50 11.03 -4.13 4.50
CA ARG A 50 12.26 -4.66 5.12
C ARG A 50 12.01 -6.09 5.59
N GLY A 51 12.95 -7.02 5.35
CA GLY A 51 12.75 -8.45 5.66
C GLY A 51 12.37 -8.77 7.11
N LYS A 52 12.69 -7.88 8.07
CA LYS A 52 12.35 -8.00 9.49
C LYS A 52 11.02 -7.32 9.90
N ALA A 53 10.31 -6.69 8.96
CA ALA A 53 9.04 -6.04 9.27
C ALA A 53 7.95 -7.08 9.57
N ARG A 54 7.19 -6.88 10.65
CA ARG A 54 6.15 -7.83 11.10
C ARG A 54 5.08 -8.07 10.03
N TRP A 55 4.65 -7.03 9.32
CA TRP A 55 3.64 -7.17 8.27
C TRP A 55 4.10 -8.06 7.10
N VAL A 56 5.40 -8.14 6.82
CA VAL A 56 5.94 -9.04 5.80
C VAL A 56 5.78 -10.50 6.23
N SER A 57 6.02 -10.83 7.50
CA SER A 57 5.78 -12.19 8.00
C SER A 57 4.30 -12.54 8.06
N HIS A 58 3.42 -11.55 8.26
CA HIS A 58 1.97 -11.75 8.13
C HIS A 58 1.59 -12.16 6.70
N ILE A 59 2.08 -11.44 5.68
CA ILE A 59 1.84 -11.75 4.26
C ILE A 59 2.33 -13.16 3.90
N ARG A 60 3.50 -13.57 4.40
CA ARG A 60 4.00 -14.94 4.19
C ARG A 60 3.06 -16.03 4.73
N GLY A 61 2.28 -15.73 5.78
CA GLY A 61 1.32 -16.67 6.37
C GLY A 61 -0.09 -16.55 5.79
N ASN A 62 -0.50 -15.34 5.40
CA ASN A 62 -1.78 -15.05 4.77
C ASN A 62 -1.61 -13.85 3.82
N ASN A 63 -1.68 -14.10 2.52
CA ASN A 63 -1.46 -13.09 1.51
C ASN A 63 -2.69 -12.20 1.22
N ARG A 64 -3.85 -12.49 1.82
CA ARG A 64 -5.03 -11.63 1.67
C ARG A 64 -4.86 -10.36 2.48
N VAL A 65 -4.86 -9.22 1.79
CA VAL A 65 -4.63 -7.90 2.37
C VAL A 65 -5.75 -6.93 2.01
N SER A 66 -5.88 -5.88 2.81
CA SER A 66 -6.65 -4.71 2.45
C SER A 66 -5.78 -3.46 2.54
N ALA A 67 -6.17 -2.39 1.87
CA ALA A 67 -5.48 -1.11 2.03
C ALA A 67 -6.44 0.08 1.92
N CYS A 68 -6.06 1.18 2.55
CA CYS A 68 -6.76 2.46 2.44
C CYS A 68 -5.76 3.58 2.13
N ILE A 69 -6.09 4.40 1.15
CA ILE A 69 -5.38 5.63 0.78
C ILE A 69 -6.42 6.75 0.76
N ASP A 70 -6.19 7.81 1.53
CA ASP A 70 -7.15 8.89 1.70
C ASP A 70 -6.46 10.24 1.88
N THR A 71 -7.16 11.32 1.51
CA THR A 71 -6.69 12.67 1.80
C THR A 71 -6.88 12.99 3.29
N PRO A 72 -5.90 13.66 3.93
CA PRO A 72 -6.03 14.05 5.34
C PRO A 72 -6.94 15.25 5.55
N ASN A 73 -7.20 16.04 4.50
CA ASN A 73 -7.95 17.30 4.56
C ASN A 73 -9.10 17.30 3.54
N SER A 74 -10.12 18.11 3.84
CA SER A 74 -11.26 18.34 2.93
C SER A 74 -10.80 19.03 1.63
N PRO A 75 -11.34 18.68 0.45
CA PRO A 75 -12.35 17.64 0.22
C PRO A 75 -11.79 16.22 0.37
N TYR A 76 -12.48 15.41 1.18
CA TYR A 76 -12.04 14.04 1.46
C TYR A 76 -12.22 13.14 0.22
N THR A 77 -11.15 12.46 -0.19
CA THR A 77 -11.15 11.43 -1.24
C THR A 77 -10.47 10.19 -0.68
N ARG A 78 -10.95 8.99 -1.05
CA ARG A 78 -10.34 7.74 -0.62
C ARG A 78 -10.44 6.64 -1.68
N VAL A 79 -9.48 5.72 -1.60
CA VAL A 79 -9.46 4.45 -2.32
C VAL A 79 -9.28 3.34 -1.29
N ILE A 80 -10.13 2.32 -1.37
CA ILE A 80 -10.07 1.10 -0.55
C ILE A 80 -9.80 -0.07 -1.48
N ILE A 81 -8.89 -0.93 -1.08
CA ILE A 81 -8.38 -2.05 -1.88
C ILE A 81 -8.54 -3.34 -1.08
N GLU A 82 -8.92 -4.41 -1.76
CA GLU A 82 -8.75 -5.80 -1.32
C GLU A 82 -7.92 -6.50 -2.40
N ALA A 83 -6.86 -7.18 -2.00
CA ALA A 83 -5.92 -7.79 -2.93
C ALA A 83 -5.23 -9.01 -2.32
N ASP A 84 -4.65 -9.84 -3.19
CA ASP A 84 -3.70 -10.88 -2.79
C ASP A 84 -2.28 -10.33 -3.01
N ALA A 85 -1.51 -10.24 -1.93
CA ALA A 85 -0.14 -9.71 -1.94
C ALA A 85 0.87 -10.75 -2.43
N GLU A 86 1.87 -10.30 -3.17
CA GLU A 86 2.99 -11.11 -3.64
C GLU A 86 4.31 -10.51 -3.15
N ILE A 87 5.22 -11.37 -2.69
CA ILE A 87 6.60 -10.97 -2.35
C ILE A 87 7.47 -11.27 -3.57
N ILE A 88 7.79 -10.23 -4.34
CA ILE A 88 8.48 -10.35 -5.64
C ILE A 88 9.99 -10.59 -5.46
N ASP A 89 10.62 -9.94 -4.46
CA ASP A 89 12.03 -10.13 -4.12
C ASP A 89 12.25 -10.12 -2.60
N ASP A 90 12.49 -11.30 -2.04
CA ASP A 90 12.72 -11.51 -0.61
C ASP A 90 14.10 -10.99 -0.14
N LYS A 91 15.02 -10.75 -1.08
CA LYS A 91 16.40 -10.33 -0.81
C LYS A 91 16.65 -8.87 -1.16
N TRP A 92 15.64 -8.14 -1.61
CA TRP A 92 15.79 -6.75 -2.04
C TRP A 92 16.38 -5.87 -0.94
N THR A 93 17.46 -5.15 -1.26
CA THR A 93 18.24 -4.36 -0.27
C THR A 93 18.08 -2.85 -0.38
N GLY A 94 17.26 -2.34 -1.32
CA GLY A 94 16.77 -0.97 -1.21
C GLY A 94 17.11 0.00 -2.34
N ASP A 95 16.56 -0.23 -3.54
CA ASP A 95 16.35 0.83 -4.51
C ASP A 95 15.05 1.59 -4.21
N TRP A 96 14.97 2.24 -3.04
CA TRP A 96 13.78 3.00 -2.59
C TRP A 96 13.93 4.50 -2.82
N GLU A 97 15.12 4.96 -3.18
CA GLU A 97 15.48 6.38 -3.26
C GLU A 97 14.58 7.14 -4.24
N HIS A 98 14.24 6.50 -5.36
CA HIS A 98 13.34 7.09 -6.34
C HIS A 98 11.90 7.27 -5.81
N TRP A 99 11.46 6.46 -4.84
CA TRP A 99 10.18 6.67 -4.16
C TRP A 99 10.24 7.77 -3.11
N ALA A 100 11.40 7.97 -2.46
CA ALA A 100 11.56 9.01 -1.45
C ALA A 100 11.35 10.43 -2.00
N HIS A 101 11.65 10.67 -3.28
CA HIS A 101 11.38 11.98 -3.91
C HIS A 101 9.90 12.36 -3.97
N ARG A 102 9.00 11.37 -3.87
CA ARG A 102 7.55 11.59 -3.82
C ARG A 102 7.06 11.95 -2.40
N TYR A 103 7.78 11.55 -1.36
CA TYR A 103 7.30 11.47 0.03
C TYR A 103 8.01 12.37 1.02
#